data_AF-A0A534KAY4-F1
#
_entry.id   AF-A0A534KAY4-F1
#
_cell.length_a   1.000
_cell.length_b   1.000
_cell.length_c   1.000
_cell.angle_alpha   90.00
_cell.angle_beta   90.00
_cell.angle_gamma   90.00
#
_symmetry.space_group_name_H-M   'P 1'
#
loop_
_entity.id
_entity.type
_entity.pdbx_description
1 polymer ?
#
loop_
_entity_poly.entity_id
_entity_poly.type
_entity_poly.pdbx_seq_one_letter_code
_entity_poly.pdbx_strand_id
1 'polypeptide(L)' 'MRVQSINVLAIVCDGTSQASIYGQATIDGSGSFFYRIKVKDVAEPGAGQDTYWIILETGYNSGEHTLGGGNVQIHRG' A
#
# COMPACT_ATOMS: atom_id res chain seq x y z
N MET A 1 11.71 -6.63 11.10
CA MET A 1 11.92 -5.97 9.80
C MET A 1 11.25 -4.61 9.84
N ARG A 2 12.03 -3.56 9.63
CA ARG A 2 11.57 -2.18 9.48
C ARG A 2 11.72 -1.78 8.02
N VAL A 3 10.61 -1.42 7.38
CA VAL A 3 10.59 -0.91 6.01
C VAL A 3 10.38 0.60 6.09
N GLN A 4 11.23 1.38 5.42
CA GLN A 4 11.12 2.84 5.38
C GLN A 4 11.17 3.33 3.93
N SER A 5 10.07 3.91 3.45
CA SER A 5 9.99 4.45 2.09
C SER A 5 11.06 5.52 1.86
N ILE A 6 11.66 5.47 0.68
CA ILE A 6 12.58 6.47 0.13
C ILE A 6 11.77 7.42 -0.76
N ASN A 7 10.93 6.86 -1.64
CA ASN A 7 10.12 7.61 -2.60
C ASN A 7 8.83 6.86 -2.98
N VAL A 8 7.89 7.61 -3.56
CA VAL A 8 6.76 7.07 -4.31
C VAL A 8 7.04 7.35 -5.78
N LEU A 9 7.07 6.29 -6.60
CA LEU A 9 7.33 6.36 -8.03
C LEU A 9 6.04 6.54 -8.84
N ALA A 10 4.99 5.83 -8.45
CA ALA A 10 3.71 5.89 -9.15
C ALA A 10 2.55 5.52 -8.22
N ILE A 11 1.39 6.09 -8.53
CA ILE A 11 0.09 5.66 -8.01
C ILE A 11 -0.76 5.34 -9.24
N VAL A 12 -1.28 4.12 -9.29
CA VAL A 12 -2.13 3.63 -10.39
C VAL A 12 -3.49 3.29 -9.81
N CYS A 13 -4.54 3.97 -10.26
CA CYS A 13 -5.90 3.66 -9.84
C CYS A 13 -6.45 2.49 -10.69
N ASP A 14 -6.59 1.33 -10.06
CA ASP A 14 -7.12 0.10 -10.64
C ASP A 14 -8.66 0.09 -10.49
N GLY A 15 -9.34 1.01 -11.16
CA GLY A 15 -10.78 1.21 -11.02
C GLY A 15 -11.13 2.39 -10.10
N THR A 16 -12.29 2.32 -9.45
CA THR A 16 -12.81 3.38 -8.57
C THR A 16 -12.50 3.16 -7.10
N SER A 17 -12.30 1.91 -6.70
CA SER A 17 -12.15 1.49 -5.30
C SER A 17 -10.81 0.82 -5.01
N GLN A 18 -9.88 0.79 -5.96
CA GLN A 18 -8.58 0.16 -5.76
C GLN A 18 -7.46 1.01 -6.36
N ALA A 19 -6.32 1.02 -5.68
CA ALA A 19 -5.10 1.66 -6.19
C ALA A 19 -3.86 0.86 -5.80
N SER A 20 -2.87 0.91 -6.69
CA SER A 20 -1.53 0.37 -6.48
C SER A 20 -0.53 1.52 -6.34
N ILE A 21 0.22 1.54 -5.25
CA ILE A 21 1.30 2.49 -4.96
C ILE A 21 2.63 1.75 -5.13
N TYR A 22 3.49 2.29 -5.99
CA TYR A 22 4.81 1.76 -6.30
C TYR A 22 5.87 2.70 -5.78
N GLY A 23 6.95 2.15 -5.23
CA GLY A 23 8.05 2.97 -4.73
C GLY A 23 9.28 2.15 -4.37
N GLN A 24 10.25 2.82 -3.76
CA GLN A 24 11.45 2.21 -3.21
C GLN A 24 11.55 2.46 -1.71
N ALA A 25 12.09 1.50 -0.97
CA ALA A 25 12.28 1.58 0.47
C ALA A 25 13.64 1.03 0.90
N THR A 26 14.12 1.49 2.04
CA THR A 26 15.18 0.79 2.78
C THR A 26 14.55 -0.31 3.63
N ILE A 27 15.30 -1.39 3.84
CA ILE A 27 14.96 -2.46 4.79
C ILE A 27 16.03 -2.49 5.86
N ASP A 28 15.60 -2.33 7.11
CA ASP A 28 16.46 -2.24 8.29
C ASP A 28 17.59 -1.20 8.10
N GLY A 29 17.27 -0.09 7.42
CA GLY A 29 18.17 1.05 7.18
C GLY A 29 19.12 0.92 6.00
N SER A 30 19.05 -0.16 5.22
CA SER A 30 19.98 -0.43 4.11
C SER A 30 19.27 -0.70 2.78
N GLY A 31 20.02 -0.48 1.68
CA GLY A 31 19.61 -0.80 0.32
C GLY A 31 18.49 0.08 -0.24
N SER A 32 18.07 -0.24 -1.47
CA SER A 32 16.90 0.32 -2.13
C SER A 32 16.16 -0.83 -2.78
N PHE A 33 14.99 -1.15 -2.24
CA PHE A 33 14.17 -2.27 -2.67
C PHE A 33 12.83 -1.77 -3.17
N PHE A 34 12.36 -2.31 -4.28
CA PHE A 34 11.03 -1.98 -4.77
C PHE A 34 9.94 -2.53 -3.83
N TYR A 35 8.90 -1.74 -3.65
CA TYR A 35 7.67 -2.17 -3.01
C TYR A 35 6.45 -1.89 -3.89
N ARG A 36 5.42 -2.71 -3.70
CA ARG A 36 4.05 -2.43 -4.14
C ARG A 36 3.12 -2.51 -2.96
N ILE A 37 2.33 -1.47 -2.76
CA ILE A 37 1.20 -1.46 -1.84
C ILE A 37 -0.07 -1.46 -2.68
N LYS A 38 -1.00 -2.38 -2.41
CA LYS A 38 -2.36 -2.33 -2.91
C LYS A 38 -3.29 -1.90 -1.80
N VAL A 39 -4.21 -1.01 -2.11
CA VAL A 39 -5.26 -0.59 -1.20
C VAL A 39 -6.62 -0.76 -1.86
N LYS A 40 -7.63 -1.07 -1.04
CA LYS A 40 -9.03 -1.03 -1.46
C LYS A 40 -9.83 -0.13 -0.52
N ASP A 41 -10.57 0.77 -1.14
CA ASP A 41 -11.56 1.68 -0.54
C ASP A 41 -12.95 1.04 -0.74
N VAL A 42 -13.47 0.39 0.28
CA VAL A 42 -14.65 -0.50 0.15
C VAL A 42 -15.88 -0.03 0.92
N ALA A 43 -15.76 0.96 1.81
CA ALA A 43 -16.89 1.49 2.56
C ALA A 43 -16.70 2.97 2.92
N GLU A 44 -17.80 3.65 3.25
CA GLU A 44 -17.77 5.03 3.77
C GLU A 44 -18.60 5.13 5.07
N PRO A 45 -17.97 5.38 6.24
CA PRO A 45 -16.51 5.45 6.45
C PRO A 45 -15.84 4.08 6.30
N GLY A 46 -14.65 4.04 5.71
CA GLY A 46 -13.90 2.80 5.41
C GLY A 46 -13.29 2.06 6.61
N ALA A 47 -13.51 2.56 7.83
CA ALA A 47 -12.93 2.00 9.05
C ALA A 47 -13.38 0.54 9.28
N GLY A 48 -12.39 -0.35 9.41
CA GLY A 48 -12.64 -1.79 9.61
C GLY A 48 -13.12 -2.53 8.36
N GLN A 49 -13.09 -1.89 7.18
CA GLN A 49 -13.48 -2.51 5.92
C GLN A 49 -12.39 -2.37 4.85
N ASP A 50 -11.79 -1.19 4.73
CA ASP A 50 -10.70 -0.93 3.79
C ASP A 50 -9.55 -1.88 4.00
N THR A 51 -8.88 -2.23 2.91
CA THR A 51 -7.81 -3.21 2.92
C THR A 51 -6.49 -2.64 2.42
N TYR A 52 -5.42 -3.28 2.88
CA TYR A 52 -4.05 -3.01 2.51
C TYR A 52 -3.31 -4.33 2.25
N TRP A 53 -2.39 -4.29 1.30
CA TRP A 53 -1.51 -5.40 0.98
C TRP A 53 -0.16 -4.89 0.49
N ILE A 54 0.94 -5.24 1.17
CA ILE A 54 2.31 -4.95 0.73
C ILE A 54 3.05 -6.18 0.22
N ILE A 55 3.80 -5.94 -0.85
CA ILE A 55 4.75 -6.88 -1.43
C ILE A 55 6.08 -6.15 -1.58
N LEU A 56 7.17 -6.81 -1.16
CA LEU A 56 8.53 -6.31 -1.30
C LEU A 56 9.30 -7.14 -2.31
N GLU A 57 10.28 -6.52 -2.96
CA GLU A 57 11.23 -7.19 -3.85
C GLU A 57 11.96 -8.37 -3.18
N THR A 58 12.12 -8.34 -1.85
CA THR A 58 12.71 -9.44 -1.07
C THR A 58 11.87 -10.72 -1.05
N GLY A 59 10.67 -10.71 -1.64
CA GLY A 59 9.72 -11.82 -1.62
C GLY A 59 8.75 -11.78 -0.44
N TYR A 60 8.90 -10.83 0.50
CA TYR A 60 7.91 -10.63 1.55
C TYR A 60 6.56 -10.24 0.95
N ASN A 61 5.52 -10.85 1.48
CA ASN A 61 4.14 -10.65 1.06
C ASN A 61 3.27 -10.69 2.31
N SER A 62 2.62 -9.57 2.64
CA SER A 62 1.77 -9.53 3.84
C SER A 62 0.48 -10.33 3.68
N GLY A 63 0.00 -10.53 2.44
CA GLY A 63 -1.40 -10.81 2.15
C GLY A 63 -2.26 -9.55 2.27
N GLU A 64 -3.52 -9.67 1.88
CA GLU A 64 -4.52 -8.62 2.03
C GLU A 64 -5.08 -8.63 3.45
N HIS A 65 -5.08 -7.48 4.12
CA HIS A 65 -5.58 -7.29 5.48
C HIS A 65 -6.48 -6.08 5.56
N THR A 66 -7.53 -6.18 6.37
CA THR A 66 -8.29 -5.01 6.81
C THR A 66 -7.38 -4.05 7.58
N LEU A 67 -7.56 -2.75 7.38
CA LEU A 67 -6.84 -1.74 8.14
C LEU A 67 -7.14 -1.89 9.64
N GLY A 68 -6.09 -1.90 10.46
CA GLY A 68 -6.22 -1.90 11.92
C GLY A 68 -6.79 -0.58 12.49
N GLY A 69 -6.90 0.46 11.67
CA GLY A 69 -7.48 1.76 11.99
C GLY A 69 -7.32 2.74 10.81
N GLY A 70 -8.08 3.84 10.84
CA GLY A 70 -8.15 4.81 9.73
C GLY A 70 -8.99 4.32 8.56
N ASN A 71 -8.85 5.00 7.41
CA ASN A 71 -9.51 4.69 6.14
C ASN A 71 -8.60 5.06 4.95
N VAL A 72 -8.90 4.48 3.80
CA VAL A 72 -8.40 4.87 2.48
C VAL A 72 -9.52 5.56 1.73
N GLN A 73 -9.19 6.59 0.95
CA GLN A 73 -10.16 7.29 0.11
C GLN A 73 -9.56 7.47 -1.27
N ILE A 74 -10.27 6.98 -2.29
CA ILE A 74 -9.86 7.07 -3.68
C ILE A 74 -10.82 8.01 -4.41
N HIS A 75 -10.37 9.23 -4.66
CA HIS A 75 -11.10 10.20 -5.46
C HIS A 75 -10.53 10.27 -6.87
N ARG A 76 -11.41 10.30 -7.87
CA ARG A 76 -11.04 10.71 -9.23
C ARG A 76 -11.26 12.22 -9.34
N GLY A 77 -10.28 12.91 -9.92
CA GLY A 77 -10.39 14.32 -10.29
C GLY A 77 -11.27 14.54 -11.51
#